data_AF-A0A7C6P006-F1
#
_entry.id   AF-A0A7C6P006-F1
#
_cell.length_a   1.000
_cell.length_b   1.000
_cell.length_c   1.000
_cell.angle_alpha   90.00
_cell.angle_beta   90.00
_cell.angle_gamma   90.00
#
_symmetry.space_group_name_H-M   'P 1'
#
loop_
_entity.id
_entity.type
_entity.pdbx_description
1 polymer ?
#
loop_
_entity_poly.entity_id
_entity_poly.type
_entity_poly.pdbx_seq_one_letter_code
_entity_poly.pdbx_strand_id
1 'polypeptide(L)'
;MAGGSITVEAAYVMPVVIFVVFAVIYLAFYLHDYCVLQGAVDRTVQRADFYSNQVSDMEAGEIYYEAVNSRGVFYPILGDAFASDMEGPMLRVFEQGLGGRLFLYEVVSLQAEVDQYKIELSVNANRKIHLPIFGKAFYSFEDVSITGRCSTHRPAETVRFMEVVMDTASEIKGVGELKEKLEKFLKGD
;
A
#
# COMPACT_ATOMS: atom_id res chain seq x y z
N MET A 1 -50.00 30.61 -36.13
CA MET A 1 -49.40 30.89 -34.80
C MET A 1 -48.90 29.57 -34.23
N ALA A 2 -47.64 29.20 -34.44
CA ALA A 2 -47.04 27.97 -33.89
C ALA A 2 -45.50 28.05 -33.83
N GLY A 3 -44.95 29.21 -33.44
CA GLY A 3 -43.50 29.46 -33.43
C GLY A 3 -42.86 29.56 -32.04
N GLY A 4 -43.64 29.43 -30.96
CA GLY A 4 -43.17 29.67 -29.59
C GLY A 4 -42.89 28.41 -28.76
N SER A 5 -43.45 27.25 -29.11
CA SER A 5 -43.39 26.04 -28.26
C SER A 5 -41.99 25.43 -28.21
N ILE A 6 -41.32 25.32 -29.36
CA ILE A 6 -40.01 24.67 -29.48
C ILE A 6 -38.93 25.48 -28.75
N THR A 7 -39.00 26.81 -28.80
CA THR A 7 -38.02 27.69 -28.14
C THR A 7 -38.15 27.65 -26.61
N VAL A 8 -39.37 27.50 -26.09
CA VAL A 8 -39.63 27.39 -24.64
C VAL A 8 -39.18 26.02 -24.13
N GLU A 9 -39.43 24.93 -24.87
CA GLU A 9 -38.96 23.60 -24.49
C GLU A 9 -37.43 23.49 -24.55
N ALA A 10 -36.80 24.04 -25.60
CA ALA A 10 -35.34 24.08 -25.72
C ALA A 10 -34.65 24.87 -24.58
N ALA A 11 -35.31 25.89 -24.04
CA ALA A 11 -34.80 26.67 -22.92
C ALA A 11 -34.71 25.86 -21.60
N TYR A 12 -35.53 24.81 -21.44
CA TYR A 12 -35.44 23.89 -20.31
C TYR A 12 -34.53 22.70 -20.56
N VAL A 13 -34.49 22.20 -21.80
CA VAL A 13 -33.67 21.04 -22.17
C VAL A 13 -32.17 21.38 -22.20
N MET A 14 -31.79 22.55 -22.73
CA MET A 14 -30.38 22.94 -22.86
C MET A 14 -29.59 22.96 -21.54
N PRO A 15 -30.10 23.57 -20.45
CA PRO A 15 -29.43 23.53 -19.15
C PRO A 15 -29.20 22.11 -18.63
N VAL A 16 -30.16 21.19 -18.85
CA VAL A 16 -30.04 19.78 -18.43
C VAL A 16 -28.95 19.08 -19.23
N VAL A 17 -28.91 19.28 -20.55
CA VAL A 17 -27.86 18.69 -21.40
C VAL A 17 -26.48 19.19 -20.99
N ILE A 18 -26.34 20.50 -20.78
CA ILE A 18 -25.09 21.11 -20.30
C ILE A 18 -24.68 20.51 -18.95
N PHE A 19 -25.62 20.39 -18.01
CA PHE A 19 -25.36 19.79 -16.70
C PHE A 19 -24.87 18.35 -16.82
N VAL A 20 -25.51 17.51 -17.65
CA VAL A 20 -25.10 16.12 -17.86
C VAL A 20 -23.70 16.05 -18.46
N VAL A 21 -23.37 16.90 -19.43
CA VAL A 21 -22.02 16.96 -20.01
C VAL A 21 -20.97 17.27 -18.94
N PHE A 22 -21.21 18.27 -18.09
CA PHE A 22 -20.30 18.60 -16.98
C PHE A 22 -20.20 17.47 -15.96
N ALA A 23 -21.31 16.80 -15.63
CA ALA A 23 -21.31 15.69 -14.69
C ALA A 23 -20.47 14.50 -15.20
N VAL A 24 -20.56 14.18 -16.50
CA VAL A 24 -19.76 13.13 -17.11
C VAL A 24 -18.26 13.48 -17.13
N ILE A 25 -17.91 14.73 -17.47
CA ILE A 25 -16.52 15.19 -17.44
C ILE A 25 -15.97 15.12 -16.02
N TYR A 26 -16.74 15.57 -15.03
CA TYR A 26 -16.35 15.53 -13.63
C TYR A 26 -16.13 14.09 -13.14
N LEU A 27 -17.05 13.18 -13.48
CA LEU A 27 -16.91 11.76 -13.14
C LEU A 27 -15.66 11.13 -13.78
N ALA A 28 -15.34 11.51 -15.02
CA ALA A 28 -14.14 11.02 -15.70
C ALA A 28 -12.85 11.44 -14.97
N PHE A 29 -12.76 12.71 -14.54
CA PHE A 29 -11.61 13.17 -13.75
C PHE A 29 -11.56 12.55 -12.35
N TYR A 30 -12.72 12.34 -11.71
CA TYR A 30 -12.79 11.63 -10.44
C TYR A 30 -12.24 10.21 -10.56
N LEU A 31 -12.72 9.46 -11.55
CA LEU A 31 -12.29 8.08 -11.77
C LEU A 31 -10.81 8.01 -12.15
N HIS A 32 -10.34 8.95 -12.98
CA HIS A 32 -8.92 9.07 -13.31
C HIS A 32 -8.06 9.22 -12.06
N ASP A 33 -8.36 10.21 -11.21
CA ASP A 33 -7.56 10.49 -10.01
C ASP A 33 -7.61 9.31 -9.02
N TYR A 34 -8.77 8.68 -8.86
CA TYR A 34 -8.93 7.49 -8.03
C TYR A 34 -8.03 6.34 -8.52
N CYS A 35 -8.05 6.05 -9.82
CA CYS A 35 -7.19 5.01 -10.41
C CYS A 35 -5.70 5.34 -10.31
N VAL A 36 -5.31 6.61 -10.47
CA VAL A 36 -3.92 7.04 -10.33
C VAL A 36 -3.45 6.88 -8.88
N LEU A 37 -4.25 7.31 -7.91
CA LEU A 37 -3.93 7.14 -6.49
C LEU A 37 -3.81 5.65 -6.13
N GLN A 38 -4.81 4.85 -6.48
CA GLN A 38 -4.80 3.42 -6.19
C GLN A 38 -3.62 2.70 -6.86
N GLY A 39 -3.37 2.99 -8.15
CA GLY A 39 -2.25 2.41 -8.88
C GLY A 39 -0.89 2.81 -8.29
N ALA A 40 -0.74 4.04 -7.79
CA ALA A 40 0.47 4.47 -7.10
C ALA A 40 0.64 3.74 -5.76
N VAL A 41 -0.43 3.57 -4.98
CA VAL A 41 -0.40 2.82 -3.73
C VAL A 41 -0.01 1.36 -3.96
N ASP A 42 -0.72 0.67 -4.85
CA ASP A 42 -0.51 -0.75 -5.12
C ASP A 42 0.92 -1.01 -5.63
N ARG A 43 1.42 -0.14 -6.52
CA ARG A 43 2.78 -0.24 -7.04
C ARG A 43 3.83 -0.04 -5.93
N THR A 44 3.64 0.95 -5.06
CA THR A 44 4.59 1.21 -3.97
C THR A 44 4.61 0.06 -2.98
N VAL A 45 3.44 -0.47 -2.60
CA VAL A 45 3.34 -1.59 -1.65
C VAL A 45 3.94 -2.88 -2.22
N GLN A 46 3.65 -3.23 -3.48
CA GLN A 46 4.25 -4.40 -4.13
C GLN A 46 5.76 -4.27 -4.29
N ARG A 47 6.24 -3.06 -4.61
CA ARG A 47 7.67 -2.79 -4.70
C ARG A 47 8.32 -2.89 -3.32
N ALA A 48 7.71 -2.35 -2.27
CA ALA A 48 8.23 -2.47 -0.93
C ALA A 48 8.34 -3.94 -0.48
N ASP A 49 7.34 -4.77 -0.78
CA ASP A 49 7.39 -6.21 -0.49
C ASP A 49 8.54 -6.91 -1.22
N PHE A 50 8.72 -6.62 -2.52
CA PHE A 50 9.82 -7.21 -3.29
C PHE A 50 11.20 -6.80 -2.73
N TYR A 51 11.40 -5.53 -2.41
CA TYR A 51 12.69 -5.00 -1.97
C TYR A 51 13.00 -5.32 -0.49
N SER A 52 11.97 -5.44 0.36
CA SER A 52 12.09 -5.96 1.74
C SER A 52 12.66 -7.38 1.76
N ASN A 53 12.32 -8.18 0.73
CA ASN A 53 12.85 -9.53 0.62
C ASN A 53 14.35 -9.57 0.26
N GLN A 54 14.87 -8.59 -0.49
CA GLN A 54 16.22 -8.65 -1.09
C GLN A 54 17.30 -7.75 -0.45
N VAL A 55 17.04 -7.01 0.63
CA VAL A 55 17.97 -5.99 1.21
C VAL A 55 18.54 -5.10 0.10
N SER A 56 17.62 -4.42 -0.56
CA SER A 56 17.90 -3.67 -1.77
C SER A 56 17.37 -2.25 -1.63
N ASP A 57 18.07 -1.29 -2.21
CA ASP A 57 17.60 0.09 -2.31
C ASP A 57 16.36 0.13 -3.20
N MET A 58 15.21 0.41 -2.58
CA MET A 58 13.92 0.55 -3.28
C MET A 58 13.94 1.70 -4.29
N GLU A 59 14.74 2.74 -4.03
CA GLU A 59 14.85 3.96 -4.83
C GLU A 59 15.80 3.74 -6.03
N ALA A 60 17.03 3.28 -5.79
CA ALA A 60 18.04 3.06 -6.83
C ALA A 60 17.85 1.75 -7.63
N GLY A 61 17.12 0.78 -7.08
CA GLY A 61 16.94 -0.53 -7.71
C GLY A 61 18.13 -1.47 -7.52
N GLU A 62 19.08 -1.14 -6.66
CA GLU A 62 20.31 -1.92 -6.44
C GLU A 62 20.15 -2.93 -5.30
N ILE A 63 20.73 -4.12 -5.48
CA ILE A 63 20.72 -5.20 -4.50
C ILE A 63 22.05 -5.18 -3.74
N TYR A 64 22.02 -4.95 -2.42
CA TYR A 64 23.21 -4.98 -1.58
C TYR A 64 23.51 -6.40 -1.11
N TYR A 65 24.15 -7.19 -1.97
CA TYR A 65 24.53 -8.57 -1.66
C TYR A 65 25.40 -8.70 -0.39
N GLU A 66 26.21 -7.68 -0.05
CA GLU A 66 27.01 -7.66 1.17
C GLU A 66 26.16 -7.61 2.45
N ALA A 67 25.07 -6.84 2.42
CA ALA A 67 24.12 -6.75 3.52
C ALA A 67 23.27 -8.04 3.62
N VAL A 68 22.91 -8.64 2.48
CA VAL A 68 22.24 -9.96 2.45
C VAL A 68 23.12 -11.05 3.07
N ASN A 69 24.41 -11.07 2.74
CA ASN A 69 25.34 -12.12 3.17
C ASN A 69 25.80 -11.98 4.63
N SER A 70 25.60 -10.81 5.23
CA SER A 70 25.92 -10.53 6.65
C SER A 70 24.75 -10.78 7.60
N ARG A 71 23.58 -11.19 7.08
CA ARG A 71 22.42 -11.58 7.91
C ARG A 71 22.76 -12.79 8.78
N GLY A 72 22.52 -12.67 10.08
CA GLY A 72 22.62 -13.80 11.01
C GLY A 72 21.52 -14.83 10.75
N VAL A 73 21.76 -16.10 11.09
CA VAL A 73 20.82 -17.22 10.85
C VAL A 73 19.44 -17.00 11.46
N PHE A 74 19.33 -16.14 12.48
CA PHE A 74 18.09 -15.81 13.18
C PHE A 74 17.38 -14.54 12.68
N TYR A 75 17.86 -13.89 11.61
CA TYR A 75 17.21 -12.71 11.02
C TYR A 75 15.70 -12.91 10.71
N PRO A 76 15.20 -14.10 10.29
CA PRO A 76 13.79 -14.26 9.99
C PRO A 76 12.88 -14.11 11.22
N ILE A 77 13.44 -14.29 12.43
CA ILE A 77 12.73 -14.16 13.70
C ILE A 77 13.02 -12.81 14.35
N LEU A 78 14.29 -12.42 14.41
CA LEU A 78 14.71 -11.21 15.10
C LEU A 78 14.36 -9.92 14.33
N GLY A 79 14.04 -10.05 13.04
CA GLY A 79 13.88 -8.93 12.14
C GLY A 79 15.22 -8.27 11.83
N ASP A 80 15.30 -7.60 10.68
CA ASP A 80 16.40 -6.67 10.42
C ASP A 80 15.99 -5.29 10.92
N ALA A 81 16.89 -4.61 11.63
CA ALA A 81 16.77 -3.16 11.90
C ALA A 81 16.71 -2.31 10.61
N PHE A 82 16.93 -2.92 9.45
CA PHE A 82 16.79 -2.32 8.13
C PHE A 82 15.33 -2.18 7.65
N ALA A 83 14.38 -2.96 8.19
CA ALA A 83 12.96 -2.81 7.84
C ALA A 83 12.42 -1.43 8.21
N SER A 84 12.93 -0.86 9.31
CA SER A 84 12.57 0.47 9.82
C SER A 84 13.01 1.65 8.94
N ASP A 85 13.90 1.46 7.95
CA ASP A 85 14.37 2.54 7.06
C ASP A 85 13.69 2.52 5.67
N MET A 86 12.70 1.64 5.46
CA MET A 86 11.98 1.55 4.18
C MET A 86 10.82 2.53 4.05
N GLU A 87 10.34 3.12 5.14
CA GLU A 87 9.22 4.05 5.11
C GLU A 87 9.53 5.28 4.25
N GLY A 88 10.69 5.92 4.45
CA GLY A 88 11.11 7.09 3.66
C GLY A 88 11.17 6.83 2.14
N PRO A 89 11.86 5.78 1.67
CA PRO A 89 11.87 5.38 0.26
C PRO A 89 10.48 5.09 -0.31
N MET A 90 9.57 4.46 0.46
CA MET A 90 8.18 4.24 0.02
C MET A 90 7.46 5.55 -0.27
N LEU A 91 7.61 6.56 0.59
CA LEU A 91 7.00 7.88 0.38
C LEU A 91 7.49 8.51 -0.93
N ARG A 92 8.81 8.45 -1.20
CA ARG A 92 9.40 9.02 -2.43
C ARG A 92 8.94 8.30 -3.69
N VAL A 93 8.92 6.96 -3.67
CA VAL A 93 8.45 6.17 -4.81
C VAL A 93 6.98 6.46 -5.10
N PHE A 94 6.17 6.63 -4.07
CA PHE A 94 4.78 7.03 -4.21
C PHE A 94 4.64 8.43 -4.82
N GLU A 95 5.39 9.43 -4.34
CA GLU A 95 5.38 10.79 -4.88
C GLU A 95 5.84 10.85 -6.35
N GLN A 96 6.90 10.12 -6.71
CA GLN A 96 7.33 9.96 -8.10
C GLN A 96 6.25 9.27 -8.94
N GLY A 97 5.58 8.27 -8.37
CA GLY A 97 4.46 7.55 -8.96
C GLY A 97 3.24 8.43 -9.21
N LEU A 98 3.03 9.49 -8.42
CA LEU A 98 1.98 10.47 -8.67
C LEU A 98 2.35 11.43 -9.81
N GLY A 99 3.58 11.96 -9.80
CA GLY A 99 4.10 12.83 -10.87
C GLY A 99 3.22 14.07 -11.14
N GLY A 100 2.48 14.55 -10.14
CA GLY A 100 1.56 15.69 -10.29
C GLY A 100 0.35 15.45 -11.20
N ARG A 101 -0.02 14.18 -11.45
CA ARG A 101 -1.07 13.80 -12.41
C ARG A 101 -2.51 13.92 -11.89
N LEU A 102 -2.70 14.38 -10.66
CA LEU A 102 -4.03 14.54 -10.07
C LEU A 102 -4.67 15.86 -10.54
N PHE A 103 -5.90 15.78 -11.03
CA PHE A 103 -6.66 16.94 -11.52
C PHE A 103 -7.60 17.52 -10.47
N LEU A 104 -8.30 16.66 -9.74
CA LEU A 104 -9.30 17.04 -8.75
C LEU A 104 -8.78 16.97 -7.32
N TYR A 105 -7.82 16.09 -7.04
CA TYR A 105 -7.35 15.80 -5.67
C TYR A 105 -5.93 16.32 -5.38
N GLU A 106 -5.67 16.56 -4.10
CA GLU A 106 -4.36 16.79 -3.50
C GLU A 106 -4.13 15.77 -2.40
N VAL A 107 -2.94 15.20 -2.34
CA VAL A 107 -2.55 14.36 -1.20
C VAL A 107 -2.34 15.27 0.02
N VAL A 108 -3.11 15.02 1.08
CA VAL A 108 -3.06 15.78 2.35
C VAL A 108 -2.15 15.08 3.35
N SER A 109 -2.21 13.74 3.40
CA SER A 109 -1.37 12.96 4.29
C SER A 109 -0.97 11.65 3.63
N LEU A 110 0.28 11.28 3.85
CA LEU A 110 0.86 10.04 3.40
C LEU A 110 1.55 9.38 4.61
N GLN A 111 1.22 8.13 4.88
CA GLN A 111 1.78 7.36 6.00
C GLN A 111 2.18 5.98 5.48
N ALA A 112 3.45 5.63 5.68
CA ALA A 112 3.97 4.30 5.43
C ALA A 112 4.25 3.65 6.79
N GLU A 113 3.90 2.37 6.92
CA GLU A 113 4.21 1.55 8.08
C GLU A 113 4.84 0.25 7.57
N VAL A 114 6.08 -0.01 8.00
CA VAL A 114 6.80 -1.23 7.64
C VAL A 114 7.12 -2.01 8.90
N ASP A 115 6.50 -3.19 9.01
CA ASP A 115 6.74 -4.18 10.04
C ASP A 115 7.28 -5.48 9.39
N GLN A 116 7.87 -6.36 10.19
CA GLN A 116 8.49 -7.62 9.76
C GLN A 116 7.55 -8.51 8.92
N TYR A 117 6.24 -8.40 9.14
CA TYR A 117 5.22 -9.23 8.49
C TYR A 117 4.18 -8.46 7.68
N LYS A 118 4.27 -7.12 7.69
CA LYS A 118 3.22 -6.25 7.18
C LYS A 118 3.83 -4.98 6.62
N ILE A 119 3.45 -4.67 5.39
CA ILE A 119 3.75 -3.40 4.74
C ILE A 119 2.43 -2.71 4.45
N GLU A 120 2.25 -1.50 4.96
CA GLU A 120 1.05 -0.70 4.76
C GLU A 120 1.41 0.70 4.26
N LEU A 121 0.64 1.18 3.28
CA LEU A 121 0.70 2.57 2.82
C LEU A 121 -0.72 3.14 2.85
N SER A 122 -0.90 4.21 3.60
CA SER A 122 -2.16 4.94 3.72
C SER A 122 -2.03 6.33 3.13
N VAL A 123 -2.96 6.65 2.22
CA VAL A 123 -3.02 7.94 1.51
C VAL A 123 -4.37 8.57 1.78
N ASN A 124 -4.37 9.81 2.25
CA ASN A 124 -5.58 10.63 2.28
C ASN A 124 -5.41 11.78 1.29
N ALA A 125 -6.38 11.91 0.40
CA ALA A 125 -6.45 12.97 -0.58
C ALA A 125 -7.76 13.75 -0.45
N ASN A 126 -7.65 15.07 -0.48
CA ASN A 126 -8.79 15.99 -0.46
C ASN A 126 -8.89 16.71 -1.79
N ARG A 127 -10.08 17.15 -2.15
CA ARG A 127 -10.37 17.81 -3.41
C ARG A 127 -9.86 19.26 -3.42
N LYS A 128 -9.15 19.63 -4.48
CA LYS A 128 -8.70 21.01 -4.76
C LYS A 128 -9.83 21.93 -5.19
N ILE A 129 -10.79 21.39 -5.95
CA ILE A 129 -11.82 22.18 -6.64
C ILE A 129 -13.18 21.97 -5.97
N HIS A 130 -13.68 22.97 -5.25
CA HIS A 130 -15.07 23.00 -4.79
C HIS A 130 -15.97 23.57 -5.89
N LEU A 131 -16.82 22.74 -6.48
CA LEU A 131 -17.85 23.22 -7.40
C LEU A 131 -19.16 23.52 -6.63
N PRO A 132 -19.53 24.80 -6.44
CA PRO A 132 -20.68 25.19 -5.62
C PRO A 132 -22.03 24.72 -6.18
N ILE A 133 -22.08 24.36 -7.47
CA ILE A 133 -23.30 23.99 -8.21
C ILE A 133 -23.73 22.54 -7.91
N PHE A 134 -22.83 21.69 -7.43
CA PHE A 134 -23.10 20.24 -7.25
C PHE A 134 -23.54 19.85 -5.83
N GLY A 135 -23.68 20.80 -4.91
CA GLY A 135 -24.40 20.67 -3.63
C GLY A 135 -24.16 19.40 -2.81
N LYS A 136 -25.17 19.01 -2.01
CA LYS A 136 -25.17 17.82 -1.14
C LYS A 136 -25.13 16.48 -1.88
N ALA A 137 -25.45 16.47 -3.19
CA ALA A 137 -25.54 15.25 -3.99
C ALA A 137 -24.18 14.55 -4.20
N PHE A 138 -23.08 15.30 -4.07
CA PHE A 138 -21.72 14.79 -4.28
C PHE A 138 -20.81 14.91 -3.04
N TYR A 139 -21.36 15.12 -1.85
CA TYR A 139 -20.59 15.15 -0.59
C TYR A 139 -19.88 13.83 -0.29
N SER A 140 -20.36 12.70 -0.83
CA SER A 140 -19.70 11.40 -0.65
C SER A 140 -18.34 11.29 -1.37
N PHE A 141 -17.95 12.27 -2.18
CA PHE A 141 -16.70 12.29 -2.94
C PHE A 141 -15.68 13.32 -2.39
N GLU A 142 -15.91 13.85 -1.19
CA GLU A 142 -15.12 14.97 -0.66
C GLU A 142 -13.70 14.54 -0.26
N ASP A 143 -13.59 13.44 0.50
CA ASP A 143 -12.33 12.86 0.92
C ASP A 143 -12.16 11.43 0.35
N VAL A 144 -10.99 11.15 -0.21
CA VAL A 144 -10.60 9.82 -0.67
C VAL A 144 -9.48 9.32 0.23
N SER A 145 -9.75 8.23 0.94
CA SER A 145 -8.77 7.48 1.71
C SER A 145 -8.52 6.14 1.03
N ILE A 146 -7.28 5.90 0.62
CA ILE A 146 -6.87 4.65 -0.01
C ILE A 146 -5.73 4.06 0.82
N THR A 147 -5.89 2.79 1.19
CA THR A 147 -4.92 2.04 1.97
C THR A 147 -4.55 0.77 1.22
N GLY A 148 -3.26 0.61 0.92
CA GLY A 148 -2.69 -0.60 0.37
C GLY A 148 -1.98 -1.40 1.45
N ARG A 149 -2.16 -2.72 1.45
CA ARG A 149 -1.52 -3.63 2.40
C ARG A 149 -0.93 -4.85 1.69
N CYS A 150 0.24 -5.28 2.14
CA CYS A 150 0.81 -6.56 1.77
C CYS A 150 1.30 -7.29 3.03
N SER A 151 1.11 -8.60 3.06
CA SER A 151 1.69 -9.47 4.08
C SER A 151 2.97 -10.07 3.53
N THR A 152 4.08 -9.79 4.18
CA THR A 152 5.39 -10.34 3.83
C THR A 152 5.51 -11.72 4.47
N HIS A 153 4.92 -12.73 3.83
CA HIS A 153 5.00 -14.12 4.28
C HIS A 153 6.12 -14.86 3.55
N ARG A 154 7.09 -15.42 4.29
CA ARG A 154 8.33 -16.02 3.75
C ARG A 154 8.40 -17.54 4.02
N PRO A 155 7.46 -18.36 3.51
CA PRO A 155 7.33 -19.77 3.92
C PRO A 155 8.58 -20.61 3.62
N ALA A 156 9.24 -20.38 2.48
CA ALA A 156 10.44 -21.14 2.10
C ALA A 156 11.64 -20.84 3.00
N GLU A 157 11.84 -19.57 3.38
CA GLU A 157 12.90 -19.20 4.33
C GLU A 157 12.57 -19.65 5.75
N THR A 158 11.29 -19.61 6.15
CA THR A 158 10.85 -20.18 7.42
C THR A 158 11.16 -21.67 7.49
N VAL A 159 10.85 -22.45 6.45
CA VAL A 159 11.17 -23.89 6.41
C VAL A 159 12.69 -24.10 6.49
N ARG A 160 13.47 -23.38 5.69
CA ARG A 160 14.94 -23.46 5.68
C ARG A 160 15.55 -23.12 7.04
N PHE A 161 15.03 -22.09 7.71
CA PHE A 161 15.42 -21.74 9.06
C PHE A 161 15.12 -22.87 10.05
N MET A 162 13.89 -23.41 10.00
CA MET A 162 13.50 -24.51 10.87
C MET A 162 14.37 -25.75 10.66
N GLU A 163 14.76 -26.05 9.41
CA GLU A 163 15.75 -27.10 9.11
C GLU A 163 17.09 -26.82 9.78
N VAL A 164 17.67 -25.64 9.60
CA VAL A 164 18.96 -25.28 10.22
C VAL A 164 18.89 -25.33 11.75
N VAL A 165 17.79 -24.86 12.35
CA VAL A 165 17.59 -24.94 13.80
C VAL A 165 17.47 -26.38 14.25
N MET A 166 16.71 -27.22 13.54
CA MET A 166 16.55 -28.63 13.87
C MET A 166 17.88 -29.39 13.73
N ASP A 167 18.63 -29.15 12.66
CA ASP A 167 19.94 -29.76 12.43
C ASP A 167 20.94 -29.33 13.50
N THR A 168 21.03 -28.03 13.79
CA THR A 168 21.90 -27.50 14.85
C THR A 168 21.49 -28.05 16.22
N ALA A 169 20.19 -28.09 16.52
CA ALA A 169 19.67 -28.66 17.75
C ALA A 169 19.96 -30.16 17.87
N SER A 170 20.02 -30.90 16.76
CA SER A 170 20.37 -32.31 16.74
C SER A 170 21.85 -32.56 17.05
N GLU A 171 22.74 -31.63 16.70
CA GLU A 171 24.18 -31.72 16.97
C GLU A 171 24.58 -31.23 18.38
N ILE A 172 23.79 -30.37 19.01
CA ILE A 172 24.07 -29.89 20.37
C ILE A 172 23.85 -31.03 21.38
N LYS A 173 24.95 -31.57 21.91
CA LYS A 173 24.93 -32.47 23.07
C LYS A 173 24.16 -31.82 24.23
N GLY A 174 23.02 -32.42 24.59
CA GLY A 174 22.17 -31.95 25.68
C GLY A 174 20.77 -31.47 25.27
N VAL A 175 20.49 -31.28 23.96
CA VAL A 175 19.12 -30.99 23.51
C VAL A 175 18.19 -32.17 23.75
N GLY A 176 18.69 -33.40 23.63
CA GLY A 176 17.97 -34.60 24.05
C GLY A 176 17.59 -34.57 25.53
N GLU A 177 18.52 -34.16 26.41
CA GLU A 177 18.25 -34.02 27.86
C GLU A 177 17.28 -32.86 28.17
N LEU A 178 17.36 -31.76 27.42
CA LEU A 178 16.42 -30.64 27.51
C LEU A 178 15.01 -31.05 27.09
N LYS A 179 14.88 -31.80 25.99
CA LYS A 179 13.62 -32.37 25.52
C LYS A 179 13.04 -33.33 26.56
N GLU A 180 13.86 -34.20 27.13
CA GLU A 180 13.44 -35.16 28.16
C GLU A 180 13.01 -34.46 29.46
N LYS A 181 13.71 -33.38 29.87
CA LYS A 181 13.31 -32.52 30.98
C LYS A 181 12.02 -31.74 30.71
N LEU A 182 11.85 -31.21 29.49
CA LEU A 182 10.62 -30.51 29.09
C LEU A 182 9.44 -31.47 29.03
N GLU A 183 9.62 -32.69 28.52
CA GLU A 183 8.59 -33.73 28.51
C GLU A 183 8.20 -34.16 29.92
N LYS A 184 9.15 -34.28 30.85
CA LYS A 184 8.86 -34.50 32.27
C LYS A 184 8.11 -33.33 32.90
N PHE A 185 8.48 -32.10 32.56
CA PHE A 185 7.83 -30.89 33.08
C PHE A 185 6.40 -30.70 32.54
N LEU A 186 6.18 -31.02 31.25
CA LEU A 186 4.88 -30.95 30.58
C LEU A 186 3.95 -32.11 30.95
N LYS A 187 4.50 -33.29 31.23
CA LYS A 187 3.71 -34.42 31.74
C LYS A 187 3.38 -34.27 33.22
N GLY A 188 4.08 -33.38 33.94
CA GLY A 188 3.95 -33.23 35.38
C GLY A 188 4.33 -34.52 36.11
N ASP A 189 4.52 -34.43 37.42
CA ASP A 189 4.12 -35.54 38.27
C ASP A 189 2.61 -35.82 38.09
#